data_AF-A0A7Z8KM00-F1
#
_entry.id   AF-A0A7Z8KM00-F1
#
_cell.length_a   1.000
_cell.length_b   1.000
_cell.length_c   1.000
_cell.angle_alpha   90.00
_cell.angle_beta   90.00
_cell.angle_gamma   90.00
#
_symmetry.space_group_name_H-M   'P 1'
#
loop_
_entity.id
_entity.type
_entity.pdbx_description
1 polymer ?
#
loop_
_entity_poly.entity_id
_entity_poly.type
_entity_poly.pdbx_seq_one_letter_code
_entity_poly.pdbx_strand_id
1 'polypeptide(L)' 'MVVISILCKLGLHKWRKAGSFSNFSSNVRDQRYECARCGKRKTKVEAK' A
#
# COMPACT_ATOMS: atom_id res chain seq x y z
N MET A 1 -0.17 -23.47 -3.97
CA MET A 1 -0.09 -22.13 -3.37
C MET A 1 1.20 -21.39 -3.75
N VAL A 2 1.52 -21.19 -5.04
CA VAL A 2 2.79 -20.54 -5.47
C VAL A 2 2.62 -19.49 -6.57
N VAL A 3 1.52 -19.54 -7.34
CA VAL A 3 1.35 -18.67 -8.52
C VAL A 3 1.15 -17.19 -8.14
N ILE A 4 0.52 -16.93 -7.00
CA ILE A 4 0.17 -15.57 -6.52
C ILE A 4 1.42 -14.71 -6.26
N SER A 5 2.54 -15.33 -5.88
CA SER A 5 3.78 -14.66 -5.51
C SER A 5 4.61 -14.20 -6.72
N ILE A 6 4.47 -14.87 -7.88
CA ILE A 6 5.30 -14.61 -9.06
C ILE A 6 4.92 -13.28 -9.70
N LEU A 7 3.61 -12.99 -9.83
CA LEU A 7 3.12 -11.67 -10.26
C LEU A 7 3.63 -10.54 -9.36
N CYS A 8 3.76 -10.80 -8.05
CA CYS A 8 4.31 -9.82 -7.12
C CYS A 8 5.83 -9.64 -7.30
N LYS A 9 6.57 -10.65 -7.76
CA LYS A 9 8.00 -10.51 -8.11
C LYS A 9 8.20 -9.71 -9.39
N LEU A 10 7.27 -9.78 -10.34
CA LEU A 10 7.25 -8.99 -11.57
C LEU A 10 6.72 -7.55 -11.39
N GLY A 11 6.38 -7.15 -10.15
CA GLY A 11 5.87 -5.81 -9.84
C GLY A 11 4.36 -5.63 -9.98
N LEU A 12 3.62 -6.65 -10.43
CA LEU A 12 2.15 -6.68 -10.50
C LEU A 12 1.53 -6.94 -9.12
N HIS A 13 1.60 -5.91 -8.28
CA HIS A 13 1.02 -5.90 -6.94
C HIS A 13 -0.44 -5.46 -6.97
N LYS A 14 -1.34 -6.30 -6.43
CA LYS A 14 -2.72 -5.92 -6.14
C LYS A 14 -2.76 -5.17 -4.81
N TRP A 15 -2.71 -3.83 -4.87
CA TRP A 15 -2.73 -2.95 -3.71
C TRP A 15 -4.15 -2.83 -3.12
N ARG A 16 -4.29 -3.11 -1.82
CA ARG A 16 -5.45 -2.76 -0.99
C ARG A 16 -5.09 -1.58 -0.09
N LYS A 17 -6.04 -0.70 0.21
CA LYS A 17 -5.84 0.35 1.22
C LYS A 17 -5.88 -0.33 2.60
N ALA A 18 -4.79 -0.25 3.35
CA ALA A 18 -4.66 -0.84 4.67
C ALA A 18 -5.07 0.14 5.79
N GLY A 19 -5.08 1.44 5.47
CA GLY A 19 -5.53 2.50 6.38
C GLY A 19 -5.02 3.85 5.89
N SER A 20 -5.81 4.89 6.11
CA SER A 20 -5.36 6.27 5.92
C SER A 20 -5.26 6.91 7.29
N PHE A 21 -4.06 7.30 7.71
CA PHE A 21 -3.90 8.10 8.93
C PHE A 21 -3.86 9.55 8.49
N SER A 22 -4.87 10.32 8.91
CA SER A 22 -4.88 11.77 8.68
C SER A 22 -4.44 12.39 9.99
N ASN A 23 -3.18 12.81 10.10
CA ASN A 23 -2.78 13.63 11.23
C ASN A 23 -3.47 14.99 11.08
N PHE A 24 -4.42 15.28 11.96
CA PHE A 24 -5.24 16.51 11.94
C PHE A 24 -4.41 17.80 12.03
N SER A 25 -3.13 17.71 12.40
CA SER A 25 -2.21 18.84 12.55
C SER A 25 -1.21 19.03 11.40
N SER A 26 -1.14 18.11 10.43
CA SER A 26 -0.20 18.18 9.31
C SER A 26 -0.95 18.10 8.00
N ASN A 27 -0.66 18.98 7.05
CA ASN A 27 -1.28 19.04 5.71
C ASN A 27 -0.92 17.83 4.81
N VAL A 28 -0.50 16.71 5.42
CA VAL A 28 -0.06 15.47 4.79
C VAL A 28 -1.01 14.33 5.18
N ARG A 29 -1.57 13.66 4.18
CA ARG A 29 -2.34 12.43 4.34
C ARG A 29 -1.43 11.23 4.09
N ASP A 30 -1.18 10.45 5.14
CA ASP A 30 -0.47 9.18 5.03
C ASP A 30 -1.45 8.08 4.61
N GLN A 31 -1.44 7.73 3.32
CA GLN A 31 -2.17 6.57 2.82
C GLN A 31 -1.27 5.34 2.80
N ARG A 32 -1.55 4.39 3.69
CA ARG A 32 -0.89 3.08 3.70
C ARG A 32 -1.65 2.11 2.78
N TYR A 33 -0.91 1.50 1.88
CA TYR A 33 -1.37 0.45 0.99
C TYR A 33 -0.60 -0.83 1.28
N GLU A 34 -1.28 -1.96 1.21
CA GLU A 34 -0.68 -3.27 1.36
C GLU A 34 -1.07 -4.15 0.18
N CYS A 35 -0.17 -5.00 -0.30
CA CYS A 35 -0.51 -5.94 -1.35
C CYS A 35 -1.25 -7.13 -0.75
N ALA A 36 -2.49 -7.38 -1.20
CA ALA A 36 -3.30 -8.50 -0.70
C ALA A 36 -2.72 -9.88 -1.05
N ARG A 37 -1.72 -9.94 -1.93
CA ARG A 37 -1.09 -11.16 -2.44
C ARG A 37 0.19 -11.53 -1.69
N CYS A 38 1.10 -10.58 -1.55
CA CYS A 38 2.43 -10.80 -0.96
C CYS A 38 2.67 -10.04 0.35
N GLY A 39 1.70 -9.26 0.83
CA GLY A 39 1.84 -8.47 2.06
C GLY A 39 2.77 -7.26 1.94
N LYS A 40 3.31 -6.95 0.75
CA LYS A 40 4.19 -5.79 0.55
C LYS A 40 3.45 -4.50 0.90
N ARG A 41 4.06 -3.64 1.71
CA ARG A 41 3.47 -2.37 2.16
C ARG A 41 4.09 -1.20 1.39
N LYS A 42 3.28 -0.21 1.01
CA LYS A 42 3.73 1.09 0.53
C LYS A 42 2.98 2.18 1.28
N THR A 43 3.68 3.24 1.63
CA THR A 43 3.07 4.45 2.19
C THR A 43 3.16 5.53 1.12
N LYS A 44 2.03 6.09 0.72
CA LYS A 44 2.00 7.33 -0.06
C LYS A 44 1.67 8.46 0.89
N VAL A 45 2.51 9.47 0.88
CA VAL A 45 2.23 10.75 1.54
C VAL A 45 1.68 11.65 0.44
N GLU A 46 0.40 11.99 0.53
CA GLU A 46 -0.18 13.06 -0.29
C GLU A 46 -0.17 14.33 0.57
N ALA A 47 0.69 15.29 0.21
CA ALA A 47 0.56 16.65 0.68
C ALA A 47 -0.64 17.29 -0.05
N LYS A 48 -1.54 17.93 0.71
CA LYS A 48 -2.70 18.64 0.15
C LYS A 48 -2.27 19.92 -0.57
#